data_AF-A0A534TXP5-F1
#
_entry.id   AF-A0A534TXP5-F1
#
_cell.length_a   1.000
_cell.length_b   1.000
_cell.length_c   1.000
_cell.angle_alpha   90.00
_cell.angle_beta   90.00
_cell.angle_gamma   90.00
#
_symmetry.space_group_name_H-M   'P 1'
#
loop_
_entity.id
_entity.type
_entity.pdbx_description
1 polymer ?
#
loop_
_entity_poly.entity_id
_entity_poly.type
_entity_poly.pdbx_seq_one_letter_code
_entity_poly.pdbx_strand_id
1 'polypeptide(L)'
;MKNGFGNRINGVIMKTNSLFSFLGLVCLLVWIFILCIPLSLLTGATDDKSGGLTLGLSTAKQAYILGEPVPMAFTIRNNSDSRVELPGLIDVYGGTLVVFVAFEDGPYRQYLGPGWAISGTRTSKPPMLDPGGSIERSATLLHNRAPQRGDLNEQRWKLITERSIDSEIALPKPGRYRLKAILFGKIESPPLEIHITEPQRIDDIEIWKVISNQPEYALFMQSGDLLQGTLTDQRTKDMVDALETFITFLSARTYTPHFRAATAKHRAEK
;
A
#
# COMPACT_ATOMS: atom_id res chain seq x y z
N MET A 1 53.48 76.61 23.00
CA MET A 1 54.15 75.71 23.97
C MET A 1 53.18 75.31 25.06
N LYS A 2 52.60 74.10 24.99
CA LYS A 2 52.47 73.15 26.11
C LYS A 2 51.71 71.92 25.62
N ASN A 3 52.34 70.78 25.87
CA ASN A 3 51.94 69.43 25.53
C ASN A 3 50.87 68.90 26.49
N GLY A 4 50.15 67.86 26.06
CA GLY A 4 49.34 66.98 26.91
C GLY A 4 48.48 66.07 26.05
N PHE A 5 49.00 64.98 25.47
CA PHE A 5 49.09 63.64 26.07
C PHE A 5 47.81 63.19 26.79
N GLY A 6 46.96 62.47 26.06
CA GLY A 6 45.89 61.62 26.58
C GLY A 6 45.94 60.28 25.86
N ASN A 7 46.11 59.21 26.62
CA ASN A 7 46.59 57.89 26.20
C ASN A 7 45.54 56.82 26.55
N ARG A 8 45.38 55.80 25.68
CA ARG A 8 44.71 54.49 25.89
C ARG A 8 43.16 54.54 25.97
N ILE A 9 42.39 53.54 25.52
CA ILE A 9 42.54 52.08 25.65
C ILE A 9 41.88 51.39 24.43
N ASN A 10 42.63 50.56 23.70
CA ASN A 10 42.07 49.64 22.70
C ASN A 10 41.50 48.40 23.43
N GLY A 11 40.16 48.27 23.44
CA GLY A 11 39.48 47.05 23.86
C GLY A 11 39.51 46.00 22.76
N VAL A 12 40.21 44.89 23.01
CA VAL A 12 40.14 43.69 22.18
C VAL A 12 38.86 42.94 22.54
N ILE A 13 37.85 43.00 21.66
CA ILE A 13 36.63 42.21 21.77
C ILE A 13 36.95 40.80 21.25
N MET A 14 37.10 39.85 22.17
CA MET A 14 37.12 38.42 21.84
C MET A 14 35.71 37.98 21.42
N LYS A 15 35.50 37.75 20.12
CA LYS A 15 34.33 37.01 19.61
C LYS A 15 34.50 35.54 19.94
N THR A 16 33.75 35.05 20.93
CA THR A 16 33.61 33.62 21.20
C THR A 16 32.75 32.97 20.11
N ASN A 17 33.34 31.97 19.46
CA ASN A 17 32.75 31.22 18.36
C ASN A 17 31.52 30.41 18.81
N SER A 18 30.31 30.87 18.47
CA SER A 18 29.04 30.18 18.77
C SER A 18 28.65 29.10 17.73
N LEU A 19 29.62 28.62 16.94
CA LEU A 19 29.37 27.69 15.83
C LEU A 19 29.48 26.20 16.22
N PHE A 20 29.99 25.88 17.41
CA PHE A 20 30.15 24.48 17.85
C PHE A 20 28.95 23.89 18.61
N SER A 21 27.94 24.70 18.98
CA SER A 21 26.78 24.20 19.75
C SER A 21 25.62 23.71 18.87
N PHE A 22 25.56 24.13 17.60
CA PHE A 22 24.47 23.74 16.70
C PHE A 22 24.60 22.33 16.12
N LEU A 23 25.83 21.79 15.99
CA LEU A 23 26.05 20.49 15.35
C LEU A 23 25.70 19.30 16.27
N GLY A 24 25.85 19.47 17.59
CA GLY A 24 25.50 18.43 18.56
C GLY A 24 23.99 18.20 18.72
N LEU A 25 23.18 19.26 18.57
CA LEU A 25 21.73 19.19 18.77
C LEU A 25 21.03 18.46 17.60
N VAL A 26 21.54 18.61 16.37
CA VAL A 26 20.98 17.96 15.18
C VAL A 26 21.20 16.45 15.20
N CYS A 27 22.37 15.97 15.66
CA CYS A 27 22.63 14.53 15.76
C CYS A 27 21.77 13.83 16.83
N LEU A 28 21.43 14.52 17.92
CA LEU A 28 20.62 13.93 19.00
C LEU A 28 19.13 13.82 18.62
N LEU A 29 18.61 14.76 17.82
CA LEU A 29 17.23 14.72 17.31
C LEU A 29 17.01 13.62 16.26
N VAL A 30 18.04 13.28 15.47
CA VAL A 30 17.97 12.19 14.47
C VAL A 30 17.88 10.81 15.16
N TRP A 31 18.57 10.62 16.30
CA TRP A 31 18.49 9.37 17.06
C TRP A 31 17.14 9.16 17.75
N ILE A 32 16.50 10.24 18.22
CA ILE A 32 15.18 10.16 18.87
C ILE A 32 14.07 9.82 17.85
N PHE A 33 14.21 10.27 16.60
CA PHE A 33 13.21 9.97 15.55
C PHE A 33 13.25 8.51 15.06
N ILE A 34 14.39 7.83 15.13
CA ILE A 34 14.50 6.41 14.74
C ILE A 34 13.93 5.46 15.81
N LEU A 35 13.87 5.90 17.07
CA LEU A 35 13.37 5.10 18.21
C LEU A 35 11.86 5.21 18.46
N CYS A 36 11.14 6.05 17.70
CA CYS A 36 9.68 6.18 17.76
C CYS A 36 8.97 5.46 16.61
N ILE A 37 9.52 4.36 16.10
CA ILE A 37 8.69 3.38 15.37
C ILE A 37 7.97 2.57 16.45
N PRO A 38 6.65 2.72 16.64
CA PRO A 38 5.93 2.00 17.67
C PRO A 38 6.01 0.49 17.40
N LEU A 39 6.82 -0.20 18.20
CA LEU A 39 6.90 -1.67 18.24
C LEU A 39 5.55 -2.32 18.60
N SER A 40 4.59 -1.51 19.06
CA SER A 40 3.21 -1.87 19.41
C SER A 40 2.32 -2.29 18.23
N LEU A 41 2.76 -2.20 16.98
CA LEU A 41 1.97 -2.61 15.81
C LEU A 41 2.14 -4.09 15.40
N LEU A 42 2.92 -4.88 16.15
CA LEU A 42 3.19 -6.29 15.85
C LEU A 42 2.42 -7.28 16.75
N THR A 43 1.34 -6.85 17.41
CA THR A 43 0.43 -7.79 18.10
C THR A 43 -0.47 -8.47 17.07
N GLY A 44 0.05 -9.49 16.38
CA GLY A 44 -0.78 -10.37 15.56
C GLY A 44 -1.83 -11.08 16.43
N ALA A 45 -3.06 -11.19 15.95
CA ALA A 45 -4.06 -12.00 16.63
C ALA A 45 -3.63 -13.47 16.57
N THR A 46 -3.47 -14.10 17.73
CA THR A 46 -3.23 -15.54 17.85
C THR A 46 -4.57 -16.25 18.00
N ASP A 47 -4.93 -17.08 17.03
CA ASP A 47 -5.97 -18.09 17.25
C ASP A 47 -5.28 -19.32 17.83
N ASP A 48 -5.56 -19.67 19.08
CA ASP A 48 -5.00 -20.84 19.78
C ASP A 48 -5.23 -22.16 19.00
N LYS A 49 -6.19 -22.19 18.07
CA LYS A 49 -6.45 -23.35 17.20
C LYS A 49 -5.55 -23.45 15.97
N SER A 50 -4.73 -22.43 15.69
CA SER A 50 -3.93 -22.33 14.46
C SER A 50 -2.45 -22.71 14.63
N GLY A 51 -2.10 -23.40 15.73
CA GLY A 51 -0.74 -23.90 15.93
C GLY A 51 0.30 -22.79 16.16
N GLY A 52 -0.11 -21.64 16.71
CA GLY A 52 0.79 -20.51 16.98
C GLY A 52 1.14 -19.67 15.75
N LEU A 53 0.44 -19.81 14.63
CA LEU A 53 0.61 -18.93 13.48
C LEU A 53 -0.01 -17.55 13.74
N THR A 54 0.70 -16.50 13.34
CA THR A 54 0.18 -15.11 13.32
C THR A 54 0.31 -14.52 11.94
N LEU A 55 -0.66 -13.68 11.56
CA LEU A 55 -0.65 -12.90 10.32
C LEU A 55 -0.55 -11.40 10.66
N GLY A 56 0.51 -10.76 10.18
CA GLY A 56 0.66 -9.31 10.16
C GLY A 56 0.26 -8.74 8.80
N LEU A 57 -0.34 -7.55 8.82
CA LEU A 57 -0.61 -6.74 7.64
C LEU A 57 -0.03 -5.35 7.89
N SER A 58 0.80 -4.88 6.98
CA SER A 58 1.37 -3.54 7.02
C SER A 58 1.36 -2.89 5.64
N THR A 59 1.63 -1.59 5.62
CA THR A 59 1.71 -0.79 4.40
C THR A 59 2.79 0.27 4.57
N ALA A 60 3.21 0.91 3.48
CA ALA A 60 4.32 1.86 3.49
C ALA A 60 4.02 3.15 4.28
N LYS A 61 2.75 3.60 4.31
CA LYS A 61 2.31 4.82 5.00
C LYS A 61 0.84 4.71 5.41
N GLN A 62 0.38 5.55 6.33
CA GLN A 62 -1.03 5.51 6.79
C GLN A 62 -1.95 6.49 6.03
N ALA A 63 -1.41 7.37 5.19
CA ALA A 63 -2.17 8.38 4.46
C ALA A 63 -1.89 8.30 2.95
N TYR A 64 -2.94 8.18 2.16
CA TYR A 64 -2.91 8.10 0.70
C TYR A 64 -3.90 9.11 0.10
N ILE A 65 -3.77 9.42 -1.18
CA ILE A 65 -4.82 10.12 -1.93
C ILE A 65 -5.68 9.12 -2.72
N LEU A 66 -6.87 9.53 -3.14
CA LEU A 66 -7.74 8.72 -4.00
C LEU A 66 -6.99 8.17 -5.22
N GLY A 67 -7.21 6.90 -5.55
CA GLY A 67 -6.56 6.26 -6.71
C GLY A 67 -5.07 6.00 -6.57
N GLU A 68 -4.43 6.37 -5.45
CA GLU A 68 -3.05 5.99 -5.17
C GLU A 68 -2.98 4.49 -4.84
N PRO A 69 -2.06 3.71 -5.45
CA PRO A 69 -1.89 2.31 -5.09
C PRO A 69 -1.44 2.16 -3.63
N VAL A 70 -2.11 1.27 -2.88
CA VAL A 70 -1.73 0.94 -1.50
C VAL A 70 -0.90 -0.34 -1.51
N PRO A 71 0.44 -0.27 -1.38
CA PRO A 71 1.27 -1.47 -1.26
C PRO A 71 1.05 -2.12 0.10
N MET A 72 0.78 -3.41 0.12
CA MET A 72 0.57 -4.20 1.32
C MET A 72 1.68 -5.23 1.47
N ALA A 73 2.19 -5.36 2.69
CA ALA A 73 3.09 -6.44 3.08
C ALA A 73 2.38 -7.32 4.12
N PHE A 74 2.50 -8.63 3.92
CA PHE A 74 1.93 -9.65 4.78
C PHE A 74 3.07 -10.44 5.40
N THR A 75 3.04 -10.61 6.72
CA THR A 75 4.02 -11.39 7.45
C THR A 75 3.32 -12.54 8.15
N ILE A 76 3.65 -13.77 7.78
CA ILE A 76 3.13 -14.97 8.42
C ILE A 76 4.25 -15.51 9.28
N ARG A 77 4.03 -15.64 10.59
CA ARG A 77 5.05 -16.07 11.53
C ARG A 77 4.57 -17.26 12.35
N ASN A 78 5.43 -18.24 12.53
CA ASN A 78 5.22 -19.34 13.47
C ASN A 78 5.78 -18.95 14.84
N ASN A 79 4.90 -18.68 15.80
CA ASN A 79 5.27 -18.37 17.19
C ASN A 79 5.18 -19.58 18.11
N SER A 80 4.95 -20.79 17.59
CA SER A 80 5.02 -22.01 18.37
C SER A 80 6.46 -22.53 18.49
N ASP A 81 6.66 -23.44 19.44
CA ASP A 81 7.94 -24.15 19.63
C ASP A 81 8.09 -25.37 18.70
N SER A 82 7.15 -25.57 17.76
CA SER A 82 7.12 -26.72 16.85
C SER A 82 7.08 -26.28 15.39
N ARG A 83 7.60 -27.11 14.49
CA ARG A 83 7.47 -26.86 13.05
C ARG A 83 5.99 -26.96 12.64
N VAL A 84 5.53 -25.99 11.85
CA VAL A 84 4.17 -25.94 11.32
C VAL A 84 4.19 -26.20 9.82
N GLU A 85 3.38 -27.16 9.37
CA GLU A 85 3.08 -27.38 7.96
C GLU A 85 1.89 -26.49 7.55
N LEU A 86 2.07 -25.67 6.52
CA LEU A 86 1.00 -24.83 5.99
C LEU A 86 0.14 -25.62 5.01
N PRO A 87 -1.19 -25.47 4.99
CA PRO A 87 -2.09 -26.26 4.14
C PRO A 87 -1.97 -25.96 2.63
N GLY A 88 -1.18 -24.98 2.23
CA GLY A 88 -0.97 -24.61 0.84
C GLY A 88 -0.02 -23.42 0.67
N LEU A 89 0.14 -22.97 -0.57
CA LEU A 89 0.88 -21.74 -0.86
C LEU A 89 0.19 -20.56 -0.18
N ILE A 90 0.95 -19.66 0.44
CA ILE A 90 0.45 -18.38 0.91
C ILE A 90 0.51 -17.40 -0.25
N ASP A 91 -0.66 -17.10 -0.81
CA ASP A 91 -0.76 -16.24 -1.98
C ASP A 91 -2.19 -15.66 -2.11
N VAL A 92 -2.24 -14.39 -2.53
CA VAL A 92 -3.50 -13.72 -2.88
C VAL A 92 -4.07 -14.25 -4.20
N TYR A 93 -3.21 -14.63 -5.15
CA TYR A 93 -3.67 -15.16 -6.44
C TYR A 93 -4.26 -16.57 -6.30
N GLY A 94 -3.70 -17.38 -5.39
CA GLY A 94 -4.23 -18.70 -5.02
C GLY A 94 -5.45 -18.67 -4.10
N GLY A 95 -5.85 -17.48 -3.60
CA GLY A 95 -7.03 -17.29 -2.75
C GLY A 95 -6.88 -17.81 -1.32
N THR A 96 -5.68 -18.21 -0.91
CA THR A 96 -5.40 -18.65 0.47
C THR A 96 -5.19 -17.47 1.40
N LEU A 97 -4.79 -16.31 0.86
CA LEU A 97 -4.68 -15.04 1.55
C LEU A 97 -5.70 -14.06 0.97
N VAL A 98 -6.66 -13.63 1.78
CA VAL A 98 -7.78 -12.78 1.33
C VAL A 98 -7.74 -11.45 2.07
N VAL A 99 -7.98 -10.34 1.36
CA VAL A 99 -8.06 -9.01 1.96
C VAL A 99 -9.50 -8.56 2.06
N PHE A 100 -9.85 -7.96 3.20
CA PHE A 100 -11.12 -7.32 3.44
C PHE A 100 -10.90 -5.84 3.76
N VAL A 101 -11.85 -5.02 3.31
CA VAL A 101 -11.84 -3.57 3.44
C VAL A 101 -13.15 -3.13 4.08
N ALA A 102 -13.07 -2.30 5.11
CA ALA A 102 -14.20 -1.58 5.67
C ALA A 102 -13.99 -0.08 5.48
N PHE A 103 -15.05 0.63 5.08
CA PHE A 103 -15.07 2.10 4.99
C PHE A 103 -15.76 2.67 6.23
N GLU A 104 -15.09 3.59 6.92
CA GLU A 104 -15.52 4.14 8.20
C GLU A 104 -15.93 3.03 9.19
N ASP A 105 -17.11 3.14 9.80
CA ASP A 105 -17.69 2.15 10.70
C ASP A 105 -18.52 1.08 9.97
N GLY A 106 -18.40 1.01 8.64
CA GLY A 106 -19.07 0.02 7.79
C GLY A 106 -18.55 -1.41 7.97
N PRO A 107 -19.23 -2.39 7.35
CA PRO A 107 -18.83 -3.79 7.39
C PRO A 107 -17.57 -4.03 6.52
N TYR A 108 -16.81 -5.05 6.88
CA TYR A 108 -15.74 -5.58 6.05
C TYR A 108 -16.31 -6.26 4.81
N ARG A 109 -15.82 -5.86 3.64
CA ARG A 109 -16.13 -6.45 2.35
C ARG A 109 -14.86 -6.97 1.69
N GLN A 110 -14.95 -8.13 1.05
CA GLN A 110 -13.84 -8.76 0.37
C GLN A 110 -13.39 -7.92 -0.82
N TYR A 111 -12.08 -7.68 -0.90
CA TYR A 111 -11.40 -7.18 -2.08
C TYR A 111 -11.02 -8.36 -2.98
N LEU A 112 -11.40 -8.29 -4.25
CA LEU A 112 -11.23 -9.38 -5.21
C LEU A 112 -10.02 -9.20 -6.12
N GLY A 113 -9.37 -8.04 -6.10
CA GLY A 113 -8.17 -7.71 -6.86
C GLY A 113 -8.22 -8.01 -8.37
N PRO A 114 -7.14 -7.72 -9.10
CA PRO A 114 -6.93 -8.24 -10.43
C PRO A 114 -6.31 -9.64 -10.34
N GLY A 115 -7.02 -10.66 -10.79
CA GLY A 115 -6.49 -12.02 -10.81
C GLY A 115 -6.50 -12.77 -9.48
N TRP A 116 -6.97 -12.16 -8.38
CA TRP A 116 -6.91 -12.82 -7.07
C TRP A 116 -7.94 -13.94 -6.95
N ALA A 117 -7.53 -15.01 -6.27
CA ALA A 117 -8.27 -16.27 -6.13
C ALA A 117 -8.69 -16.91 -7.47
N ILE A 118 -7.99 -16.62 -8.58
CA ILE A 118 -8.24 -17.24 -9.89
C ILE A 118 -7.21 -18.34 -10.17
N SER A 119 -6.00 -18.25 -9.61
CA SER A 119 -4.99 -19.27 -9.85
C SER A 119 -5.34 -20.52 -9.05
N GLY A 120 -5.71 -21.60 -9.73
CA GLY A 120 -5.92 -22.92 -9.13
C GLY A 120 -4.62 -23.59 -8.69
N THR A 121 -3.54 -22.82 -8.47
CA THR A 121 -2.19 -23.33 -8.25
C THR A 121 -2.14 -24.07 -6.93
N ARG A 122 -2.07 -25.40 -7.02
CA ARG A 122 -1.79 -26.28 -5.88
C ARG A 122 -0.31 -26.61 -5.89
N THR A 123 0.35 -26.42 -4.76
CA THR A 123 1.70 -26.98 -4.56
C THR A 123 1.59 -28.44 -4.16
N SER A 124 2.46 -29.28 -4.71
CA SER A 124 2.61 -30.68 -4.29
C SER A 124 3.37 -30.82 -2.97
N LYS A 125 4.07 -29.76 -2.53
CA LYS A 125 4.81 -29.72 -1.26
C LYS A 125 4.35 -28.50 -0.46
N PRO A 126 3.60 -28.70 0.63
CA PRO A 126 3.15 -27.60 1.43
C PRO A 126 4.34 -26.90 2.11
N PRO A 127 4.36 -25.57 2.22
CA PRO A 127 5.47 -24.88 2.86
C PRO A 127 5.55 -25.22 4.35
N MET A 128 6.77 -25.34 4.86
CA MET A 128 7.04 -25.60 6.27
C MET A 128 7.59 -24.33 6.91
N LEU A 129 7.15 -24.03 8.13
CA LEU A 129 7.66 -22.95 8.97
C LEU A 129 8.26 -23.54 10.24
N ASP A 130 9.57 -23.39 10.40
CA ASP A 130 10.26 -23.71 11.64
C ASP A 130 9.79 -22.79 12.79
N PRO A 131 10.00 -23.18 14.07
CA PRO A 131 9.77 -22.31 15.22
C PRO A 131 10.44 -20.94 15.03
N GLY A 132 9.68 -19.86 15.20
CA GLY A 132 10.14 -18.49 14.99
C GLY A 132 10.30 -18.07 13.52
N GLY A 133 10.15 -18.99 12.57
CA GLY A 133 10.26 -18.72 11.14
C GLY A 133 9.14 -17.83 10.62
N SER A 134 9.41 -17.13 9.51
CA SER A 134 8.44 -16.25 8.87
C SER A 134 8.45 -16.34 7.34
N ILE A 135 7.29 -16.09 6.74
CA ILE A 135 7.10 -15.92 5.31
C ILE A 135 6.55 -14.52 5.05
N GLU A 136 7.16 -13.81 4.11
CA GLU A 136 6.70 -12.49 3.67
C GLU A 136 6.07 -12.56 2.28
N ARG A 137 4.98 -11.84 2.10
CA ARG A 137 4.31 -11.65 0.80
C ARG A 137 3.96 -10.18 0.63
N SER A 138 3.81 -9.77 -0.62
CA SER A 138 3.35 -8.43 -0.94
C SER A 138 2.24 -8.48 -1.97
N ALA A 139 1.38 -7.48 -1.93
CA ALA A 139 0.38 -7.25 -2.94
C ALA A 139 0.03 -5.76 -2.99
N THR A 140 -0.79 -5.35 -3.95
CA THR A 140 -1.24 -3.97 -4.08
C THR A 140 -2.76 -3.92 -4.06
N LEU A 141 -3.30 -2.92 -3.37
CA LEU A 141 -4.73 -2.63 -3.33
C LEU A 141 -4.99 -1.36 -4.16
N LEU A 142 -5.73 -1.50 -5.27
CA LEU A 142 -6.17 -0.36 -6.09
C LEU A 142 -7.38 -0.73 -6.97
N HIS A 143 -7.16 -1.55 -8.00
CA HIS A 143 -8.20 -2.03 -8.90
C HIS A 143 -8.88 -3.26 -8.29
N ASN A 144 -10.20 -3.21 -8.19
CA ASN A 144 -11.01 -4.32 -7.74
C ASN A 144 -11.77 -4.90 -8.92
N ARG A 145 -11.76 -6.23 -9.07
CA ARG A 145 -12.70 -6.88 -9.97
C ARG A 145 -14.07 -6.89 -9.31
N ALA A 146 -14.87 -5.85 -9.56
CA ALA A 146 -16.23 -5.77 -9.05
C ALA A 146 -17.02 -7.03 -9.47
N PRO A 147 -17.83 -7.62 -8.58
CA PRO A 147 -18.70 -8.72 -8.96
C PRO A 147 -19.60 -8.31 -10.11
N GLN A 148 -19.86 -9.25 -11.02
CA GLN A 148 -20.78 -9.05 -12.14
C GLN A 148 -22.06 -9.83 -11.85
N ARG A 149 -23.23 -9.22 -12.10
CA ARG A 149 -24.52 -9.86 -11.80
C ARG A 149 -24.74 -11.12 -12.64
N GLY A 150 -24.40 -11.08 -13.93
CA GLY A 150 -24.69 -12.15 -14.88
C GLY A 150 -26.15 -12.61 -14.78
N ASP A 151 -26.36 -13.92 -14.70
CA ASP A 151 -27.67 -14.57 -14.57
C ASP A 151 -28.12 -14.81 -13.12
N LEU A 152 -27.48 -14.17 -12.14
CA LEU A 152 -27.83 -14.35 -10.73
C LEU A 152 -29.17 -13.69 -10.39
N ASN A 153 -29.99 -14.42 -9.63
CA ASN A 153 -31.21 -13.86 -9.05
C ASN A 153 -30.90 -12.78 -7.99
N GLU A 154 -31.90 -11.98 -7.65
CA GLU A 154 -31.76 -10.84 -6.75
C GLU A 154 -31.23 -11.22 -5.36
N GLN A 155 -31.68 -12.33 -4.79
CA GLN A 155 -31.24 -12.79 -3.47
C GLN A 155 -29.75 -13.15 -3.46
N ARG A 156 -29.26 -13.88 -4.47
CA ARG A 156 -27.84 -14.24 -4.60
C ARG A 156 -26.99 -13.01 -4.90
N TRP A 157 -27.47 -12.12 -5.76
CA TRP A 157 -26.77 -10.87 -6.06
C TRP A 157 -26.57 -10.02 -4.82
N LYS A 158 -27.63 -9.84 -4.02
CA LYS A 158 -27.58 -9.12 -2.74
C LYS A 158 -26.52 -9.69 -1.79
N LEU A 159 -26.47 -11.01 -1.62
CA LEU A 159 -25.47 -11.67 -0.78
C LEU A 159 -24.04 -11.42 -1.26
N ILE A 160 -23.81 -11.34 -2.57
CA ILE A 160 -22.48 -11.05 -3.12
C ILE A 160 -22.11 -9.59 -2.86
N THR A 161 -23.01 -8.64 -3.14
CA THR A 161 -22.75 -7.21 -2.91
C THR A 161 -22.59 -6.85 -1.43
N GLU A 162 -23.19 -7.62 -0.53
CA GLU A 162 -23.00 -7.44 0.91
C GLU A 162 -21.63 -7.95 1.40
N ARG A 163 -21.05 -8.92 0.69
CA ARG A 163 -19.79 -9.58 1.09
C ARG A 163 -18.57 -9.05 0.36
N SER A 164 -18.74 -8.38 -0.77
CA SER A 164 -17.64 -7.95 -1.65
C SER A 164 -17.75 -6.46 -1.98
N ILE A 165 -16.61 -5.84 -2.28
CA ILE A 165 -16.58 -4.48 -2.81
C ILE A 165 -17.24 -4.49 -4.19
N ASP A 166 -18.23 -3.63 -4.38
CA ASP A 166 -19.08 -3.52 -5.58
C ASP A 166 -18.60 -2.46 -6.59
N SER A 167 -17.48 -1.80 -6.30
CA SER A 167 -16.81 -0.81 -7.15
C SER A 167 -15.58 -1.42 -7.82
N GLU A 168 -15.24 -0.97 -9.03
CA GLU A 168 -14.00 -1.38 -9.73
C GLU A 168 -12.73 -0.71 -9.16
N ILE A 169 -12.89 0.30 -8.31
CA ILE A 169 -11.83 0.90 -7.51
C ILE A 169 -12.03 0.47 -6.05
N ALA A 170 -10.98 -0.05 -5.41
CA ALA A 170 -11.03 -0.60 -4.05
C ALA A 170 -11.38 0.45 -2.99
N LEU A 171 -10.86 1.67 -3.14
CA LEU A 171 -11.00 2.80 -2.21
C LEU A 171 -11.56 4.02 -2.95
N PRO A 172 -12.84 4.03 -3.36
CA PRO A 172 -13.36 5.00 -4.33
C PRO A 172 -13.68 6.37 -3.73
N LYS A 173 -13.65 6.53 -2.41
CA LYS A 173 -14.08 7.75 -1.69
C LYS A 173 -13.08 8.14 -0.59
N PRO A 174 -12.93 9.43 -0.28
CA PRO A 174 -12.09 9.87 0.82
C PRO A 174 -12.71 9.44 2.16
N GLY A 175 -11.86 9.27 3.17
CA GLY A 175 -12.24 8.88 4.52
C GLY A 175 -11.30 7.82 5.09
N ARG A 176 -11.71 7.25 6.22
CA ARG A 176 -10.95 6.26 6.96
C ARG A 176 -11.32 4.85 6.50
N TYR A 177 -10.32 4.03 6.25
CA TYR A 177 -10.49 2.63 5.89
C TYR A 177 -9.76 1.73 6.86
N ARG A 178 -10.38 0.59 7.14
CA ARG A 178 -9.76 -0.49 7.90
C ARG A 178 -9.56 -1.68 6.98
N LEU A 179 -8.32 -2.11 6.86
CA LEU A 179 -7.91 -3.28 6.09
C LEU A 179 -7.66 -4.44 7.03
N LYS A 180 -8.03 -5.65 6.65
CA LYS A 180 -7.59 -6.86 7.34
C LYS A 180 -7.31 -7.97 6.34
N ALA A 181 -6.40 -8.85 6.68
CA ALA A 181 -6.10 -10.03 5.91
C ALA A 181 -6.60 -11.27 6.64
N ILE A 182 -7.07 -12.27 5.90
CA ILE A 182 -7.45 -13.57 6.43
C ILE A 182 -6.68 -14.64 5.67
N LEU A 183 -5.93 -15.45 6.40
CA LEU A 183 -5.17 -16.58 5.89
C LEU A 183 -5.93 -17.89 6.16
N PHE A 184 -6.12 -18.68 5.10
CA PHE A 184 -6.85 -19.96 5.08
C PHE A 184 -8.26 -19.90 5.68
N GLY A 185 -8.89 -18.72 5.65
CA GLY A 185 -10.23 -18.48 6.22
C GLY A 185 -10.29 -18.55 7.75
N LYS A 186 -9.15 -18.54 8.45
CA LYS A 186 -9.10 -18.74 9.91
C LYS A 186 -8.21 -17.73 10.64
N ILE A 187 -6.99 -17.52 10.15
CA ILE A 187 -6.01 -16.66 10.83
C ILE A 187 -6.21 -15.24 10.32
N GLU A 188 -6.73 -14.37 11.18
CA GLU A 188 -6.96 -12.96 10.84
C GLU A 188 -5.80 -12.09 11.28
N SER A 189 -5.45 -11.09 10.46
CA SER A 189 -4.56 -10.02 10.90
C SER A 189 -5.31 -9.06 11.82
N PRO A 190 -4.60 -8.33 12.70
CA PRO A 190 -5.13 -7.11 13.27
C PRO A 190 -5.59 -6.14 12.18
N PRO A 191 -6.61 -5.31 12.44
CA PRO A 191 -7.04 -4.30 11.48
C PRO A 191 -5.95 -3.24 11.32
N LEU A 192 -5.58 -2.96 10.07
CA LEU A 192 -4.71 -1.86 9.67
C LEU A 192 -5.57 -0.68 9.24
N GLU A 193 -5.44 0.45 9.93
CA GLU A 193 -6.15 1.68 9.57
C GLU A 193 -5.32 2.55 8.62
N ILE A 194 -5.96 3.05 7.56
CA ILE A 194 -5.41 4.03 6.63
C ILE A 194 -6.42 5.14 6.36
N HIS A 195 -5.93 6.30 5.92
CA HIS A 195 -6.73 7.47 5.58
C HIS A 195 -6.55 7.82 4.11
N ILE A 196 -7.65 7.99 3.40
CA ILE A 196 -7.69 8.39 2.00
C ILE A 196 -8.20 9.83 1.91
N THR A 197 -7.42 10.71 1.29
CA THR A 197 -7.80 12.11 1.08
C THR A 197 -8.06 12.41 -0.39
N GLU A 198 -8.78 13.50 -0.65
CA GLU A 198 -8.94 13.98 -2.03
C GLU A 198 -7.62 14.56 -2.54
N PRO A 199 -7.29 14.35 -3.82
CA PRO A 199 -6.17 15.02 -4.46
C PRO A 199 -6.35 16.55 -4.38
N GLN A 200 -5.32 17.26 -3.94
CA GLN A 200 -5.39 18.73 -3.76
C GLN A 200 -4.81 19.51 -4.94
N ARG A 201 -4.02 18.85 -5.79
CA ARG A 201 -3.36 19.47 -6.94
C ARG A 201 -4.23 19.25 -8.18
N ILE A 202 -4.39 20.29 -9.00
CA ILE A 202 -5.23 20.27 -10.23
C ILE A 202 -4.90 19.04 -11.09
N ASP A 203 -3.63 18.81 -11.39
CA ASP A 203 -3.20 17.66 -12.20
C ASP A 203 -3.55 16.31 -11.55
N ASP A 204 -3.43 16.20 -10.22
CA ASP A 204 -3.77 14.96 -9.52
C ASP A 204 -5.29 14.73 -9.51
N ILE A 205 -6.08 15.81 -9.50
CA ILE A 205 -7.55 15.78 -9.65
C ILE A 205 -7.92 15.31 -11.06
N GLU A 206 -7.25 15.82 -12.10
CA GLU A 206 -7.47 15.41 -13.49
C GLU A 206 -7.14 13.94 -13.71
N ILE A 207 -6.00 13.47 -13.20
CA ILE A 207 -5.62 12.05 -13.26
C ILE A 207 -6.64 11.19 -12.51
N TRP A 208 -7.04 11.58 -11.29
CA TRP A 208 -8.06 10.85 -10.54
C TRP A 208 -9.39 10.77 -11.31
N LYS A 209 -9.80 11.87 -11.95
CA LYS A 209 -11.00 11.87 -12.80
C LYS A 209 -10.88 10.86 -13.94
N VAL A 210 -9.71 10.70 -14.55
CA VAL A 210 -9.50 9.68 -15.58
C VAL A 210 -9.58 8.28 -14.98
N ILE A 211 -8.84 8.00 -13.89
CA ILE A 211 -8.82 6.69 -13.24
C ILE A 211 -10.20 6.26 -12.74
N SER A 212 -10.96 7.17 -12.13
CA SER A 212 -12.29 6.89 -11.60
C SER A 212 -13.36 6.65 -12.68
N ASN A 213 -13.20 7.26 -13.86
CA ASN A 213 -14.10 7.04 -14.99
C ASN A 213 -13.68 5.85 -15.86
N GLN A 214 -12.41 5.47 -15.83
CA GLN A 214 -11.82 4.37 -16.61
C GLN A 214 -10.94 3.50 -15.71
N PRO A 215 -11.54 2.54 -14.98
CA PRO A 215 -10.83 1.70 -14.01
C PRO A 215 -9.70 0.84 -14.63
N GLU A 216 -9.64 0.71 -15.96
CA GLU A 216 -8.53 0.07 -16.65
C GLU A 216 -7.19 0.76 -16.40
N TYR A 217 -7.19 2.09 -16.15
CA TYR A 217 -5.99 2.80 -15.73
C TYR A 217 -5.53 2.38 -14.34
N ALA A 218 -6.46 2.11 -13.42
CA ALA A 218 -6.14 1.56 -12.10
C ALA A 218 -5.59 0.14 -12.20
N LEU A 219 -6.16 -0.71 -13.07
CA LEU A 219 -5.62 -2.03 -13.34
C LEU A 219 -4.18 -1.92 -13.84
N PHE A 220 -3.97 -1.14 -14.90
CA PHE A 220 -2.66 -0.96 -15.51
C PHE A 220 -1.65 -0.42 -14.48
N MET A 221 -2.02 0.59 -13.71
CA MET A 221 -1.15 1.15 -12.67
C MET A 221 -0.79 0.11 -11.59
N GLN A 222 -1.70 -0.81 -11.27
CA GLN A 222 -1.47 -1.84 -10.26
C GLN A 222 -0.63 -3.01 -10.77
N SER A 223 -0.93 -3.54 -11.95
CA SER A 223 -0.36 -4.80 -12.43
C SER A 223 0.59 -4.63 -13.61
N GLY A 224 0.61 -3.48 -14.29
CA GLY A 224 1.28 -3.32 -15.58
C GLY A 224 0.54 -3.99 -16.74
N ASP A 225 -0.56 -4.68 -16.49
CA ASP A 225 -1.31 -5.40 -17.51
C ASP A 225 -2.44 -4.55 -18.08
N LEU A 226 -2.85 -4.91 -19.29
CA LEU A 226 -4.04 -4.41 -19.94
C LEU A 226 -5.13 -5.48 -19.83
N LEU A 227 -6.40 -5.09 -19.76
CA LEU A 227 -7.49 -6.07 -19.87
C LEU A 227 -7.44 -6.73 -21.26
N GLN A 228 -6.90 -7.95 -21.31
CA GLN A 228 -6.81 -8.73 -22.55
C GLN A 228 -8.20 -9.20 -22.98
N GLY A 229 -8.51 -9.06 -24.26
CA GLY A 229 -9.74 -9.57 -24.87
C GLY A 229 -10.99 -8.70 -24.72
N THR A 230 -10.95 -7.62 -23.93
CA THR A 230 -12.05 -6.65 -23.82
C THR A 230 -11.80 -5.34 -24.57
N LEU A 231 -10.53 -4.99 -24.80
CA LEU A 231 -10.15 -3.78 -25.52
C LEU A 231 -9.81 -4.12 -26.98
N THR A 232 -10.22 -3.25 -27.89
CA THR A 232 -9.72 -3.27 -29.27
C THR A 232 -8.25 -2.84 -29.29
N ASP A 233 -7.51 -3.24 -30.32
CA ASP A 233 -6.12 -2.80 -30.51
C ASP A 233 -6.00 -1.28 -30.52
N GLN A 234 -6.98 -0.59 -31.11
CA GLN A 234 -7.06 0.87 -31.12
C GLN A 234 -7.24 1.44 -29.70
N ARG A 235 -8.17 0.91 -28.90
CA ARG A 235 -8.40 1.40 -27.53
C ARG A 235 -7.20 1.16 -26.64
N THR A 236 -6.51 0.04 -26.81
CA THR A 236 -5.23 -0.23 -26.15
C THR A 236 -4.19 0.82 -26.50
N LYS A 237 -4.06 1.15 -27.79
CA LYS A 237 -3.15 2.19 -28.26
C LYS A 237 -3.50 3.56 -27.67
N ASP A 238 -4.77 3.96 -27.74
CA ASP A 238 -5.24 5.25 -27.21
C ASP A 238 -4.94 5.39 -25.71
N MET A 239 -5.10 4.30 -24.94
CA MET A 239 -4.78 4.29 -23.52
C MET A 239 -3.27 4.45 -23.27
N VAL A 240 -2.43 3.75 -24.03
CA VAL A 240 -0.96 3.89 -23.93
C VAL A 240 -0.52 5.30 -24.31
N ASP A 241 -1.04 5.88 -25.39
CA ASP A 241 -0.73 7.24 -25.84
C ASP A 241 -1.15 8.28 -24.78
N ALA A 242 -2.31 8.08 -24.14
CA ALA A 242 -2.76 8.92 -23.02
C ALA A 242 -1.84 8.79 -21.79
N LEU A 243 -1.41 7.57 -21.46
CA LEU A 243 -0.47 7.31 -20.35
C LEU A 243 0.89 7.97 -20.58
N GLU A 244 1.43 7.88 -21.81
CA GLU A 244 2.70 8.53 -22.16
C GLU A 244 2.59 10.06 -22.07
N THR A 245 1.44 10.61 -22.47
CA THR A 245 1.13 12.02 -22.30
C THR A 245 1.15 12.41 -20.81
N PHE A 246 0.45 11.66 -19.94
CA PHE A 246 0.48 11.91 -18.49
C PHE A 246 1.90 11.85 -17.91
N ILE A 247 2.67 10.82 -18.27
CA ILE A 247 4.03 10.62 -17.75
C ILE A 247 4.97 11.76 -18.16
N THR A 248 4.80 12.30 -19.37
CA THR A 248 5.67 13.33 -19.95
C THR A 248 5.32 14.72 -19.40
N PHE A 249 4.04 15.09 -19.41
CA PHE A 249 3.61 16.44 -19.03
C PHE A 249 3.45 16.62 -17.51
N LEU A 250 3.25 15.53 -16.75
CA LEU A 250 2.92 15.57 -15.32
C LEU A 250 4.03 14.90 -14.47
N SER A 251 5.30 15.14 -14.81
CA SER A 251 6.45 14.38 -14.28
C SER A 251 6.73 14.47 -12.77
N ALA A 252 6.21 15.49 -12.07
CA ALA A 252 6.43 15.75 -10.63
C ALA A 252 5.22 15.40 -9.73
N ARG A 253 4.39 14.44 -10.15
CA ARG A 253 3.07 14.15 -9.54
C ARG A 253 3.00 12.83 -8.77
N THR A 254 1.94 12.67 -7.98
CA THR A 254 1.75 11.53 -7.08
C THR A 254 1.59 10.22 -7.86
N TYR A 255 0.84 10.22 -8.97
CA TYR A 255 0.57 9.00 -9.75
C TYR A 255 1.68 8.63 -10.73
N THR A 256 2.49 9.60 -11.16
CA THR A 256 3.45 9.43 -12.26
C THR A 256 4.49 8.33 -12.00
N PRO A 257 5.08 8.19 -10.79
CA PRO A 257 5.96 7.07 -10.49
C PRO A 257 5.31 5.70 -10.70
N HIS A 258 4.02 5.57 -10.37
CA HIS A 258 3.28 4.31 -10.52
C HIS A 258 3.01 3.98 -11.98
N PHE A 259 2.57 4.95 -12.78
CA PHE A 259 2.41 4.74 -14.22
C PHE A 259 3.73 4.43 -14.93
N ARG A 260 4.84 5.09 -14.53
CA ARG A 260 6.18 4.75 -15.06
C ARG A 260 6.58 3.32 -14.74
N ALA A 261 6.36 2.88 -13.50
CA ALA A 261 6.65 1.51 -13.08
C ALA A 261 5.80 0.48 -13.85
N ALA A 262 4.50 0.75 -13.99
CA ALA A 262 3.58 -0.08 -14.78
C ALA A 262 3.99 -0.17 -16.25
N THR A 263 4.32 0.96 -16.89
CA THR A 263 4.80 0.98 -18.28
C THR A 263 6.12 0.24 -18.46
N ALA A 264 7.06 0.38 -17.51
CA ALA A 264 8.31 -0.35 -17.54
C ALA A 264 8.08 -1.87 -17.43
N LYS A 265 7.18 -2.30 -16.54
CA LYS A 265 6.79 -3.70 -16.39
C LYS A 265 6.15 -4.26 -17.66
N HIS A 266 5.15 -3.58 -18.21
CA HIS A 266 4.47 -3.97 -19.45
C HIS A 266 5.43 -4.16 -20.62
N ARG A 267 6.44 -3.29 -20.74
CA ARG A 267 7.46 -3.38 -21.78
C ARG A 267 8.43 -4.55 -21.60
N ALA A 268 8.64 -5.01 -20.37
CA ALA A 268 9.55 -6.12 -20.07
C ALA A 268 8.92 -7.50 -20.33
N GLU A 269 7.58 -7.59 -20.39
CA GLU A 269 6.83 -8.84 -20.57
C GLU A 269 6.43 -9.10 -22.04
N LYS A 270 6.71 -8.15 -22.93
CA LYS A 270 6.55 -8.29 -24.39
C LYS A 270 7.86 -8.67 -25.07
#